data_AF-A0A2M8DAS7-F1
#
_entry.id   AF-A0A2M8DAS7-F1
#
_cell.length_a   1.000
_cell.length_b   1.000
_cell.length_c   1.000
_cell.angle_alpha   90.00
_cell.angle_beta   90.00
_cell.angle_gamma   90.00
#
_symmetry.space_group_name_H-M   'P 1'
#
loop_
_entity.id
_entity.type
_entity.pdbx_description
1 polymer ?
#
loop_
_entity_poly.entity_id
_entity_poly.type
_entity_poly.pdbx_seq_one_letter_code
_entity_poly.pdbx_strand_id
1 'polypeptide(L)'
;MKKRLSLKRTFLFITISFLALLTILFSYSFLVIYTKVKITCVNAQKEYKEDCVNSLTKLVQSDKKPFRQKNTAIWVLGQLADQRALPILRSLYTGNMPSRESLDKTISQYELKKAIQWCEKGNITSWMYKDIK
;
A
#
# COMPACT_ATOMS: atom_id res chain seq x y z
N MET A 1 13.26 30.50 -41.47
CA MET A 1 13.12 30.73 -40.01
C MET A 1 11.79 30.22 -39.42
N LYS A 2 10.62 30.48 -40.04
CA LYS A 2 9.28 30.03 -39.56
C LYS A 2 9.14 28.52 -39.27
N LYS A 3 9.63 27.62 -40.13
CA LYS A 3 9.56 26.15 -39.94
C LYS A 3 10.29 25.62 -38.69
N ARG A 4 11.40 26.25 -38.28
CA ARG A 4 12.13 25.86 -37.04
C ARG A 4 11.38 26.31 -35.78
N LEU A 5 10.70 27.44 -35.82
CA LEU A 5 9.87 27.92 -34.71
C LEU A 5 8.61 27.05 -34.50
N SER A 6 7.97 26.58 -35.58
CA SER A 6 6.82 25.67 -35.46
C SER A 6 7.23 24.31 -34.91
N LEU A 7 8.39 23.75 -35.32
CA LEU A 7 8.89 22.47 -34.83
C LEU A 7 9.23 22.50 -33.33
N LYS A 8 9.88 23.58 -32.85
CA LYS A 8 10.17 23.78 -31.41
C LYS A 8 8.88 23.89 -30.59
N ARG A 9 7.86 24.59 -31.10
CA ARG A 9 6.55 24.70 -30.44
C ARG A 9 5.84 23.35 -30.39
N THR A 10 5.81 22.60 -31.49
CA THR A 10 5.23 21.25 -31.51
C THR A 10 5.95 20.31 -30.54
N PHE A 11 7.29 20.32 -30.50
CA PHE A 11 8.06 19.53 -29.55
C PHE A 11 7.76 19.91 -28.10
N LEU A 12 7.64 21.20 -27.80
CA LEU A 12 7.25 21.70 -26.48
C LEU A 12 5.85 21.19 -26.09
N PHE A 13 4.85 21.29 -26.97
CA PHE A 13 3.51 20.79 -26.70
C PHE A 13 3.49 19.29 -26.45
N ILE A 14 4.20 18.49 -27.26
CA ILE A 14 4.33 17.04 -27.05
C ILE A 14 4.93 16.74 -25.68
N THR A 15 5.99 17.46 -25.31
CA THR A 15 6.67 17.26 -24.02
C THR A 15 5.75 17.60 -22.85
N ILE A 16 5.01 18.71 -22.93
CA ILE A 16 4.04 19.11 -21.89
C ILE A 16 2.90 18.10 -21.79
N SER A 17 2.31 17.68 -22.92
CA SER A 17 1.24 16.68 -22.94
C SER A 17 1.70 15.34 -22.35
N PHE A 18 2.92 14.92 -22.65
CA PHE A 18 3.50 13.71 -22.08
C PHE A 18 3.71 13.82 -20.56
N LEU A 19 4.27 14.94 -20.08
CA LEU A 19 4.43 15.19 -18.64
C LEU A 19 3.09 15.27 -17.90
N ALA A 20 2.08 15.88 -18.50
CA ALA A 20 0.72 15.93 -17.96
C ALA A 20 0.13 14.51 -17.84
N LEU A 21 0.28 13.68 -18.88
CA LEU A 21 -0.17 12.29 -18.85
C LEU A 21 0.53 11.50 -17.75
N LEU A 22 1.85 11.60 -17.62
CA LEU A 22 2.60 10.94 -16.55
C LEU A 22 2.12 11.36 -15.16
N THR A 23 1.83 12.65 -14.97
CA THR A 23 1.34 13.20 -13.71
C THR A 23 -0.03 12.63 -13.37
N ILE A 24 -0.93 12.53 -14.35
CA ILE A 24 -2.26 11.95 -14.19
C ILE A 24 -2.17 10.47 -13.81
N LEU A 25 -1.36 9.69 -14.53
CA LEU A 25 -1.17 8.26 -14.25
C LEU A 25 -0.58 8.03 -12.85
N PHE A 26 0.42 8.84 -12.47
CA PHE A 26 1.01 8.79 -11.14
C PHE A 26 -0.02 9.10 -10.06
N SER A 27 -0.76 10.20 -10.20
CA SER A 27 -1.80 10.63 -9.24
C SER A 27 -2.91 9.59 -9.10
N TYR A 28 -3.34 8.99 -10.21
CA TYR A 28 -4.32 7.91 -10.21
C TYR A 28 -3.87 6.70 -9.38
N SER A 29 -2.59 6.33 -9.45
CA SER A 29 -2.05 5.23 -8.64
C SER A 29 -2.18 5.48 -7.13
N PHE A 30 -1.95 6.71 -6.66
CA PHE A 30 -2.15 7.08 -5.25
C PHE A 30 -3.61 6.99 -4.83
N LEU A 31 -4.53 7.43 -5.69
CA LEU A 31 -5.97 7.36 -5.41
C LEU A 31 -6.45 5.91 -5.26
N VAL A 32 -5.96 5.01 -6.11
CA VAL A 32 -6.27 3.57 -6.04
C VAL A 32 -5.75 2.97 -4.73
N ILE A 33 -4.48 3.22 -4.38
CA ILE A 33 -3.88 2.73 -3.13
C ILE A 33 -4.63 3.28 -1.91
N TYR A 34 -4.90 4.59 -1.89
CA TYR A 34 -5.63 5.24 -0.80
C TYR A 34 -7.02 4.64 -0.60
N THR A 35 -7.77 4.50 -1.69
CA THR A 35 -9.12 3.92 -1.66
C THR A 35 -9.08 2.49 -1.13
N LYS A 36 -8.09 1.69 -1.57
CA LYS A 36 -7.94 0.31 -1.11
C LYS A 36 -7.60 0.23 0.38
N VAL A 37 -6.68 1.07 0.87
CA VAL A 37 -6.36 1.18 2.30
C VAL A 37 -7.60 1.57 3.09
N LYS A 38 -8.29 2.64 2.70
CA LYS A 38 -9.50 3.16 3.37
C LYS A 38 -10.60 2.11 3.48
N ILE A 39 -10.94 1.45 2.37
CA ILE A 39 -12.00 0.42 2.36
C ILE A 39 -11.62 -0.76 3.25
N THR A 40 -10.36 -1.20 3.22
CA THR A 40 -9.90 -2.33 4.04
C THR A 40 -9.93 -1.97 5.53
N CYS A 41 -9.48 -0.77 5.91
CA CYS A 41 -9.63 -0.24 7.26
C CYS A 41 -11.09 -0.25 7.71
N VAL A 42 -11.98 0.42 6.97
CA VAL A 42 -13.40 0.54 7.33
C VAL A 42 -14.06 -0.83 7.48
N ASN A 43 -13.74 -1.78 6.60
CA ASN A 43 -14.29 -3.13 6.70
C ASN A 43 -13.79 -3.88 7.94
N ALA A 44 -12.50 -3.79 8.26
CA ALA A 44 -11.96 -4.37 9.48
C ALA A 44 -12.55 -3.71 10.73
N GLN A 45 -12.65 -2.38 10.77
CA GLN A 45 -13.25 -1.63 11.87
C GLN A 45 -14.73 -1.98 12.08
N LYS A 46 -15.48 -2.17 10.98
CA LYS A 46 -16.88 -2.62 11.06
C LYS A 46 -17.01 -3.99 11.71
N GLU A 47 -16.06 -4.88 11.47
CA GLU A 47 -16.07 -6.24 12.01
C GLU A 47 -15.57 -6.31 13.46
N TYR A 48 -14.44 -5.67 13.76
CA TYR A 48 -13.73 -5.81 15.04
C TYR A 48 -13.99 -4.68 16.04
N LYS A 49 -14.66 -3.60 15.60
CA LYS A 49 -15.08 -2.43 16.42
C LYS A 49 -13.93 -1.70 17.12
N GLU A 50 -12.75 -1.64 16.50
CA GLU A 50 -11.58 -0.91 17.00
C GLU A 50 -11.10 0.14 15.99
N ASP A 51 -10.00 0.84 16.30
CA ASP A 51 -9.29 1.65 15.30
C ASP A 51 -8.73 0.78 14.15
N CYS A 52 -8.29 1.41 13.07
CA CYS A 52 -7.90 0.66 11.87
C CYS A 52 -6.75 -0.31 12.17
N VAL A 53 -5.70 0.11 12.88
CA VAL A 53 -4.51 -0.71 13.11
C VAL A 53 -4.84 -1.93 13.98
N ASN A 54 -5.59 -1.72 15.06
CA ASN A 54 -6.00 -2.80 15.94
C ASN A 54 -6.98 -3.78 15.25
N SER A 55 -7.93 -3.25 14.48
CA SER A 55 -8.87 -4.08 13.70
C SER A 55 -8.17 -4.93 12.64
N LEU A 56 -7.18 -4.38 11.94
CA LEU A 56 -6.37 -5.13 10.98
C LEU A 56 -5.49 -6.17 11.66
N THR A 57 -4.94 -5.85 12.84
CA THR A 57 -4.18 -6.81 13.66
C THR A 57 -5.02 -8.03 14.03
N LYS A 58 -6.26 -7.82 14.48
CA LYS A 58 -7.22 -8.91 14.74
C LYS A 58 -7.57 -9.70 13.48
N LEU A 59 -7.75 -9.03 12.35
CA LEU A 59 -8.00 -9.71 11.06
C LEU A 59 -6.86 -10.65 10.69
N VAL A 60 -5.61 -10.20 10.84
CA VAL A 60 -4.41 -11.01 10.58
C VAL A 60 -4.34 -12.23 11.51
N GLN A 61 -4.65 -12.04 12.79
CA GLN A 61 -4.65 -13.12 13.80
C GLN A 61 -5.80 -14.12 13.65
N SER A 62 -6.90 -13.76 12.99
CA SER A 62 -8.09 -14.61 12.93
C SER A 62 -7.90 -15.86 12.08
N ASP A 63 -8.01 -17.05 12.67
CA ASP A 63 -7.91 -18.33 11.94
C ASP A 63 -9.04 -18.56 10.93
N LYS A 64 -10.14 -17.81 11.06
CA LYS A 64 -11.31 -17.90 10.16
C LYS A 64 -11.12 -17.12 8.86
N LYS A 65 -10.12 -16.23 8.78
CA LYS A 65 -9.92 -15.37 7.61
C LYS A 65 -9.02 -16.03 6.56
N PRO A 66 -9.39 -15.97 5.27
CA PRO A 66 -8.55 -16.54 4.22
C PRO A 66 -7.23 -15.77 4.12
N PHE A 67 -6.16 -16.47 3.71
CA PHE A 67 -4.82 -15.89 3.56
C PHE A 67 -4.81 -14.64 2.70
N ARG A 68 -5.65 -14.57 1.66
CA ARG A 68 -5.78 -13.38 0.81
C ARG A 68 -6.15 -12.12 1.59
N GLN A 69 -7.09 -12.24 2.53
CA GLN A 69 -7.51 -11.12 3.36
C GLN A 69 -6.43 -10.78 4.39
N LYS A 70 -5.78 -11.79 4.98
CA LYS A 70 -4.66 -11.57 5.90
C LYS A 70 -3.49 -10.85 5.23
N ASN A 71 -3.09 -11.29 4.04
CA ASN A 71 -2.03 -10.67 3.25
C ASN A 71 -2.40 -9.24 2.81
N THR A 72 -3.66 -9.00 2.47
CA THR A 72 -4.14 -7.64 2.20
C THR A 72 -4.04 -6.77 3.45
N ALA A 73 -4.43 -7.28 4.62
CA ALA A 73 -4.33 -6.55 5.88
C ALA A 73 -2.87 -6.26 6.26
N ILE A 74 -1.94 -7.23 6.07
CA ILE A 74 -0.50 -7.03 6.26
C ILE A 74 0.03 -5.92 5.35
N TRP A 75 -0.34 -5.94 4.07
CA TRP A 75 0.03 -4.88 3.13
C TRP A 75 -0.50 -3.51 3.60
N VAL A 76 -1.76 -3.44 4.06
CA VAL A 76 -2.34 -2.19 4.59
C VAL A 76 -1.62 -1.73 5.85
N LEU A 77 -1.31 -2.62 6.79
CA LEU A 77 -0.51 -2.29 7.98
C LEU A 77 0.84 -1.65 7.58
N GLY A 78 1.49 -2.18 6.54
CA GLY A 78 2.69 -1.58 5.96
C GLY A 78 2.48 -0.21 5.33
N GLN A 79 1.35 0.02 4.63
CA GLN A 79 1.01 1.34 4.09
C GLN A 79 0.83 2.37 5.20
N LEU A 80 0.13 1.98 6.27
CA LEU A 80 -0.05 2.83 7.44
C LEU A 80 1.30 3.13 8.10
N ALA A 81 2.24 2.19 8.14
CA ALA A 81 3.53 2.36 8.81
C ALA A 81 3.36 2.81 10.27
N ASP A 82 2.42 2.18 10.98
CA ASP A 82 2.17 2.42 12.40
C ASP A 82 2.95 1.39 13.23
N GLN A 83 3.72 1.86 14.22
CA GLN A 83 4.56 1.01 15.06
C GLN A 83 3.77 -0.01 15.88
N ARG A 84 2.48 0.27 16.17
CA ARG A 84 1.58 -0.66 16.87
C ARG A 84 1.43 -2.00 16.14
N ALA A 85 1.68 -2.05 14.82
CA ALA A 85 1.61 -3.27 14.03
C ALA A 85 2.85 -4.18 14.19
N LEU A 86 3.98 -3.67 14.69
CA LEU A 86 5.24 -4.41 14.72
C LEU A 86 5.18 -5.74 15.48
N PRO A 87 4.52 -5.87 16.65
CA PRO A 87 4.47 -7.12 17.39
C PRO A 87 3.86 -8.27 16.57
N ILE A 88 2.73 -8.03 15.91
CA ILE A 88 2.05 -9.05 15.11
C ILE A 88 2.80 -9.35 13.79
N LEU A 89 3.38 -8.33 13.15
CA LEU A 89 4.12 -8.54 11.91
C LEU A 89 5.39 -9.38 12.17
N ARG A 90 6.11 -9.09 13.26
CA ARG A 90 7.31 -9.83 13.64
C ARG A 90 7.01 -11.26 14.08
N SER A 91 5.91 -11.50 14.80
CA SER A 91 5.57 -12.86 15.23
C SER A 91 5.24 -13.81 14.06
N LEU A 92 4.82 -13.26 12.91
CA LEU A 92 4.53 -14.02 11.69
C LEU A 92 5.72 -14.12 10.72
N TYR A 93 6.78 -13.34 10.95
CA TYR A 93 7.93 -13.29 10.07
C TYR A 93 8.94 -14.38 10.41
N THR A 94 9.12 -15.31 9.47
CA THR A 94 10.01 -16.47 9.62
C THR A 94 11.40 -16.23 9.03
N GLY A 95 11.57 -15.20 8.19
CA GLY A 95 12.79 -14.96 7.43
C GLY A 95 12.98 -15.87 6.20
N ASN A 96 12.16 -16.92 6.05
CA ASN A 96 12.24 -17.84 4.91
C ASN A 96 11.53 -17.24 3.70
N MET A 97 12.29 -16.78 2.71
CA MET A 97 11.76 -16.18 1.48
C MET A 97 11.73 -17.20 0.34
N PRO A 98 10.57 -17.80 0.00
CA PRO A 98 10.48 -18.65 -1.18
C PRO A 98 10.59 -17.81 -2.45
N SER A 99 10.97 -18.45 -3.56
CA SER A 99 11.06 -17.78 -4.87
C SER A 99 9.72 -17.26 -5.39
N ARG A 100 8.61 -17.87 -4.94
CA ARG A 100 7.24 -17.44 -5.25
C ARG A 100 6.30 -17.77 -4.10
N GLU A 101 5.42 -16.83 -3.77
CA GLU A 101 4.40 -16.99 -2.74
C GLU A 101 3.00 -17.01 -3.34
N SER A 102 2.15 -17.91 -2.84
CA SER A 102 0.73 -17.93 -3.18
C SER A 102 -0.04 -17.15 -2.12
N LEU A 103 -0.53 -15.95 -2.49
CA LEU A 103 -1.26 -15.06 -1.59
C LEU A 103 -2.55 -15.65 -1.02
N ASP A 104 -3.04 -16.75 -1.60
CA ASP A 104 -4.26 -17.45 -1.18
C ASP A 104 -3.99 -18.69 -0.31
N LYS A 105 -2.72 -19.11 -0.17
CA LYS A 105 -2.36 -20.35 0.55
C LYS A 105 -1.47 -20.13 1.78
N THR A 106 -0.72 -19.04 1.82
CA THR A 106 0.22 -18.76 2.91
C THR A 106 0.26 -17.27 3.22
N ILE A 107 0.78 -16.93 4.39
CA ILE A 107 1.16 -15.54 4.69
C ILE A 107 2.41 -15.18 3.88
N SER A 108 2.37 -14.04 3.20
CA SER A 108 3.47 -13.53 2.39
C SER A 108 4.59 -13.01 3.28
N GLN A 109 5.74 -13.68 3.25
CA GLN A 109 6.96 -13.27 3.95
C GLN A 109 7.53 -12.00 3.33
N TYR A 110 7.37 -11.83 2.00
CA TYR A 110 7.76 -10.59 1.31
C TYR A 110 7.00 -9.37 1.84
N GLU A 111 5.67 -9.44 1.90
CA GLU A 111 4.87 -8.31 2.42
C GLU A 111 5.09 -8.09 3.92
N LEU A 112 5.34 -9.14 4.71
CA LEU A 112 5.73 -8.99 6.11
C LEU A 112 7.05 -8.23 6.25
N LYS A 113 8.11 -8.64 5.54
CA LYS A 113 9.42 -7.97 5.59
C LYS A 113 9.29 -6.49 5.26
N LYS A 114 8.54 -6.17 4.20
CA LYS A 114 8.30 -4.80 3.75
C LYS A 114 7.48 -4.00 4.75
N ALA A 115 6.39 -4.57 5.28
CA ALA A 115 5.56 -3.92 6.29
C ALA A 115 6.35 -3.64 7.58
N ILE A 116 7.17 -4.59 8.03
CA ILE A 116 8.08 -4.40 9.18
C ILE A 116 9.03 -3.23 8.91
N GLN A 117 9.73 -3.24 7.77
CA GLN A 117 10.66 -2.16 7.41
C GLN A 117 9.98 -0.79 7.41
N TRP A 118 8.76 -0.71 6.88
CA TRP A 118 7.99 0.53 6.86
C TRP A 118 7.47 0.97 8.22
N CYS A 119 7.01 0.05 9.07
CA CYS A 119 6.64 0.38 10.44
C CYS A 119 7.86 0.80 11.31
N GLU A 120 9.06 0.29 11.01
CA GLU A 120 10.29 0.67 11.71
C GLU A 120 10.86 2.01 11.24
N LYS A 121 10.95 2.20 9.92
CA LYS A 121 11.71 3.31 9.30
C LYS A 121 10.82 4.39 8.69
N GLY A 122 9.52 4.15 8.65
CA GLY A 122 8.54 4.97 7.95
C GLY A 122 8.29 4.49 6.52
N ASN A 123 7.11 4.88 6.02
CA ASN A 123 6.72 4.78 4.62
C ASN A 123 6.48 6.20 4.10
N ILE A 124 7.05 6.51 2.93
CA ILE A 124 6.95 7.82 2.28
C ILE A 124 5.51 8.24 1.98
N THR A 125 4.58 7.29 1.85
CA THR A 125 3.15 7.57 1.60
C THR A 125 2.30 7.59 2.86
N SER A 126 2.87 7.31 4.05
CA SER A 126 2.10 7.17 5.29
C SER A 126 1.34 8.44 5.70
N TRP A 127 1.80 9.62 5.25
CA TRP A 127 1.13 10.90 5.49
C TRP A 127 -0.28 10.96 4.88
N MET A 128 -0.56 10.17 3.84
CA MET A 128 -1.86 10.11 3.19
C MET A 128 -2.95 9.50 4.07
N TYR A 129 -2.57 8.79 5.14
CA TYR A 129 -3.49 7.98 5.94
C TYR A 129 -3.72 8.51 7.35
N LYS A 130 -3.25 9.74 7.66
CA LYS A 130 -3.34 10.31 9.02
C LYS A 130 -4.77 10.32 9.59
N ASP A 131 -5.77 10.56 8.74
CA ASP A 131 -7.18 10.62 9.16
C ASP A 131 -7.86 9.25 9.24
N ILE A 132 -7.16 8.17 8.87
CA ILE A 132 -7.69 6.79 8.82
C ILE A 132 -7.12 5.94 9.96
N LYS A 133 -5.93 6.28 10.47
CA LYS A 133 -5.22 5.55 11.52
C LYS A 133 -5.94 5.55 12.86
#